data_AF-R8BYC6-F1
#
_entry.id   AF-R8BYC6-F1
#
_cell.length_a   1.000
_cell.length_b   1.000
_cell.length_c   1.000
_cell.angle_alpha   90.00
_cell.angle_beta   90.00
_cell.angle_gamma   90.00
#
_symmetry.space_group_name_H-M   'P 1'
#
loop_
_entity.id
_entity.type
_entity.pdbx_description
1 polymer ?
#
loop_
_entity_poly.entity_id
_entity_poly.type
_entity_poly.pdbx_seq_one_letter_code
_entity_poly.pdbx_strand_id
1 'polypeptide(L)'
;MTLRRPSQPPPYESAVRKSLSAVAKGKAVALEEIGEDEVLPPYSCDIHVEGAFQMKMEIEDATKRAEYRNWNTVFVVLHGTALNIHKCKKDWGWGKSRSLHGPNVSPDNPPWLKKTELEKSYSLLHADVGIAADYHKCVLLDISDAIFQR
;
A
#
# COMPACT_ATOMS: atom_id res chain seq x y z
N MET A 1 -30.13 -12.21 -42.10
CA MET A 1 -30.27 -12.65 -40.70
C MET A 1 -29.35 -11.78 -39.85
N THR A 2 -29.87 -10.81 -39.10
CA THR A 2 -29.06 -9.85 -38.32
C THR A 2 -28.85 -10.36 -36.90
N LEU A 3 -27.63 -10.78 -36.56
CA LEU A 3 -27.24 -11.13 -35.19
C LEU A 3 -27.14 -9.84 -34.37
N ARG A 4 -28.17 -9.56 -33.58
CA ARG A 4 -28.21 -8.39 -32.68
C ARG A 4 -27.38 -8.71 -31.43
N ARG A 5 -26.36 -7.90 -31.14
CA ARG A 5 -25.63 -7.96 -29.87
C ARG A 5 -26.58 -7.54 -28.74
N PRO A 6 -26.77 -8.36 -27.68
CA PRO A 6 -27.61 -7.97 -26.57
C PRO A 6 -27.05 -6.71 -25.89
N SER A 7 -27.94 -5.79 -25.52
CA SER A 7 -27.61 -4.49 -24.92
C SER A 7 -27.18 -4.58 -23.46
N GLN A 8 -27.40 -5.72 -22.82
CA GLN A 8 -27.03 -5.96 -21.44
C GLN A 8 -25.98 -7.07 -21.35
N PRO A 9 -24.95 -6.91 -20.50
CA PRO A 9 -24.03 -7.99 -20.22
C PRO A 9 -24.81 -9.18 -19.65
N PRO A 10 -24.36 -10.41 -19.91
CA PRO A 10 -24.96 -11.59 -19.29
C PRO A 10 -25.02 -11.41 -17.77
N PRO A 11 -26.15 -11.72 -17.11
CA PRO A 11 -26.24 -11.67 -15.66
C PRO A 11 -25.18 -12.57 -15.02
N TYR A 12 -24.51 -12.13 -13.96
CA TYR A 12 -23.46 -12.91 -13.29
C TYR A 12 -23.93 -14.33 -12.92
N GLU A 13 -25.19 -14.46 -12.49
CA GLU A 13 -25.81 -15.74 -12.17
C GLU A 13 -25.84 -16.74 -13.33
N SER A 14 -25.81 -16.27 -14.58
CA SER A 14 -25.81 -17.16 -15.76
C SER A 14 -24.53 -17.99 -15.87
N ALA A 15 -23.39 -17.46 -15.43
CA ALA A 15 -22.12 -18.20 -15.38
C ALA A 15 -22.18 -19.32 -14.33
N VAL A 16 -22.76 -19.02 -13.16
CA VAL A 16 -22.90 -19.95 -12.03
C VAL A 16 -23.96 -21.04 -12.33
N ARG A 17 -25.07 -20.68 -12.98
CA ARG A 17 -26.11 -21.66 -13.34
C ARG A 17 -25.62 -22.65 -14.39
N LYS A 18 -24.74 -22.22 -15.30
CA LYS A 18 -24.16 -23.09 -16.33
C LYS A 18 -23.23 -24.14 -15.71
N SER A 19 -22.40 -23.76 -14.73
CA SER A 19 -21.54 -24.69 -14.00
C SER A 19 -22.35 -25.69 -13.16
N LEU A 20 -23.40 -25.24 -12.46
CA LEU A 20 -24.24 -26.12 -11.64
C LEU A 20 -25.12 -27.08 -12.47
N SER A 21 -25.62 -26.63 -13.62
CA SER A 21 -26.43 -27.46 -14.52
C SER A 21 -25.63 -28.60 -15.19
N ALA A 22 -24.31 -28.42 -15.34
CA ALA A 22 -23.40 -29.46 -15.81
C ALA A 22 -23.22 -30.57 -14.76
N VAL A 23 -23.21 -30.20 -13.47
CA VAL A 23 -23.10 -31.13 -12.34
C VAL A 23 -24.37 -31.97 -12.16
N ALA A 24 -25.56 -31.38 -12.35
CA ALA A 24 -26.84 -32.07 -12.12
C ALA A 24 -27.21 -33.16 -13.15
N LYS A 25 -26.53 -33.22 -14.31
CA LYS A 25 -26.85 -34.16 -15.40
C LYS A 25 -26.01 -35.45 -15.39
N GLY A 26 -25.31 -35.75 -14.28
CA GLY A 26 -24.56 -37.02 -14.14
C GLY A 26 -23.40 -37.18 -15.12
N LYS A 27 -23.12 -36.16 -15.93
CA LYS A 27 -21.85 -36.01 -16.60
C LYS A 27 -20.95 -35.38 -15.55
N ALA A 28 -20.15 -36.19 -14.88
CA ALA A 28 -18.92 -35.70 -14.29
C ALA A 28 -18.14 -35.06 -15.45
N VAL A 29 -18.40 -33.77 -15.69
CA VAL A 29 -17.46 -32.93 -16.41
C VAL A 29 -16.25 -33.00 -15.52
N ALA A 30 -15.23 -33.72 -16.00
CA ALA A 30 -13.98 -33.90 -15.31
C ALA A 30 -13.60 -32.57 -14.66
N LEU A 31 -13.65 -32.54 -13.34
CA LEU A 31 -13.14 -31.43 -12.55
C LEU A 31 -11.60 -31.40 -12.62
N GLU A 32 -11.01 -32.33 -13.37
CA GLU A 32 -9.58 -32.58 -13.51
C GLU A 32 -8.92 -31.72 -14.61
N GLU A 33 -9.68 -30.96 -15.41
CA GLU A 33 -9.12 -30.11 -16.49
C GLU A 33 -9.27 -28.60 -16.22
N ILE A 34 -9.74 -28.21 -15.04
CA ILE A 34 -9.82 -26.82 -14.57
C ILE A 34 -9.25 -26.77 -13.16
N GLY A 35 -7.93 -26.71 -12.99
CA GLY A 35 -7.39 -26.39 -11.67
C GLY A 35 -5.96 -26.80 -11.34
N GLU A 36 -5.25 -27.53 -12.21
CA GLU A 36 -3.86 -27.92 -11.92
C GLU A 36 -2.84 -26.96 -12.55
N ASP A 37 -3.13 -26.42 -13.74
CA ASP A 37 -2.23 -25.55 -14.51
C ASP A 37 -2.66 -24.08 -14.56
N GLU A 38 -3.71 -23.67 -13.83
CA GLU A 38 -4.10 -22.27 -13.75
C GLU A 38 -3.18 -21.51 -12.77
N VAL A 39 -1.95 -21.29 -13.24
CA VAL A 39 -0.97 -20.45 -12.56
C VAL A 39 -1.42 -19.01 -12.73
N LEU A 40 -1.79 -18.37 -11.62
CA LEU A 40 -2.05 -16.93 -11.61
C LEU A 40 -0.84 -16.20 -12.21
N PRO A 41 -1.06 -15.19 -13.07
CA PRO A 41 0.03 -14.35 -13.53
C PRO A 41 0.87 -13.88 -12.34
N PRO A 42 2.21 -13.86 -12.45
CA PRO A 42 3.06 -13.35 -11.39
C PRO A 42 2.81 -11.85 -11.24
N TYR A 43 2.11 -11.47 -10.18
CA TYR A 43 1.92 -10.07 -9.83
C TYR A 43 3.17 -9.56 -9.11
N SER A 44 3.83 -8.55 -9.67
CA SER A 44 4.88 -7.79 -9.00
C SER A 44 4.37 -6.40 -8.63
N CYS A 45 4.87 -5.86 -7.51
CA CYS A 45 4.70 -4.46 -7.19
C CYS A 45 6.06 -3.78 -7.34
N ASP A 46 6.17 -2.87 -8.30
CA ASP A 46 7.46 -2.24 -8.63
C ASP A 46 7.90 -1.24 -7.55
N ILE A 47 6.97 -0.73 -6.73
CA ILE A 47 7.22 0.31 -5.74
C ILE A 47 6.60 -0.13 -4.41
N HIS A 48 7.45 -0.53 -3.47
CA HIS A 48 7.07 -0.77 -2.08
C HIS A 48 8.07 -0.08 -1.14
N VAL A 49 7.58 0.88 -0.36
CA VAL A 49 8.41 1.64 0.60
C VAL A 49 7.63 1.78 1.90
N GLU A 50 8.30 1.53 3.01
CA GLU A 50 7.73 1.71 4.34
C GLU A 50 8.70 2.46 5.26
N GLY A 51 8.14 3.22 6.19
CA GLY A 51 8.94 3.92 7.18
C GLY A 51 8.17 4.84 8.10
N ALA A 52 8.87 5.33 9.11
CA ALA A 52 8.43 6.33 10.06
C ALA A 52 8.65 7.74 9.49
N PHE A 53 7.57 8.51 9.36
CA PHE A 53 7.62 9.88 8.84
C PHE A 53 7.03 10.87 9.84
N GLN A 54 7.51 12.11 9.78
CA GLN A 54 6.78 13.25 10.35
C GLN A 54 5.79 13.73 9.29
N MET A 55 4.52 13.78 9.64
CA MET A 55 3.45 14.21 8.77
C MET A 55 2.77 15.44 9.36
N LYS A 56 2.29 16.32 8.50
CA LYS A 56 1.46 17.46 8.87
C LYS A 56 0.31 17.58 7.88
N MET A 57 -0.91 17.47 8.37
CA MET A 57 -2.11 17.63 7.55
C MET A 57 -2.40 19.11 7.36
N GLU A 58 -2.48 19.58 6.11
CA GLU A 58 -2.84 20.98 5.81
C GLU A 58 -4.34 21.17 5.55
N ILE A 59 -4.94 20.19 4.88
CA ILE A 59 -6.31 20.20 4.40
C ILE A 59 -6.91 18.81 4.68
N GLU A 60 -8.09 18.76 5.27
CA GLU A 60 -8.81 17.50 5.55
C GLU A 60 -9.79 17.17 4.42
N ASP A 61 -10.64 18.14 4.07
CA ASP A 61 -11.58 18.06 2.97
C ASP A 61 -11.29 19.18 1.96
N ALA A 62 -11.78 19.04 0.72
CA ALA A 62 -11.48 19.96 -0.40
C ALA A 62 -11.60 21.46 -0.07
N THR A 63 -12.48 21.83 0.86
CA THR A 63 -12.67 23.22 1.32
C THR A 63 -12.38 23.40 2.81
N LYS A 64 -12.12 22.33 3.56
CA LYS A 64 -11.94 22.35 5.01
C LYS A 64 -10.46 22.23 5.36
N ARG A 65 -9.95 23.28 5.99
CA ARG A 65 -8.63 23.27 6.62
C ARG A 65 -8.60 22.23 7.75
N ALA A 66 -7.48 21.51 7.88
CA ALA A 66 -7.32 20.51 8.93
C ALA A 66 -7.43 21.13 10.33
N GLU A 67 -8.16 20.47 11.24
CA GLU A 67 -8.37 20.96 12.61
C GLU A 67 -7.08 20.85 13.44
N TYR A 68 -6.38 19.72 13.30
CA TYR A 68 -5.12 19.46 14.00
C TYR A 68 -3.94 19.48 13.03
N ARG A 69 -3.30 20.66 12.93
CA ARG A 69 -2.17 20.96 12.02
C ARG A 69 -0.80 20.78 12.66
N ASN A 70 -0.71 19.93 13.68
CA ASN A 70 0.56 19.66 14.35
C ASN A 70 1.32 18.58 13.59
N TRP A 71 2.65 18.66 13.64
CA TRP A 71 3.50 17.56 13.18
C TRP A 71 3.27 16.35 14.08
N ASN A 72 3.00 15.20 13.47
CA ASN A 72 2.87 13.94 14.18
C ASN A 72 3.67 12.83 13.49
N THR A 73 4.16 11.89 14.29
CA THR A 73 4.89 10.73 13.78
C THR A 73 3.91 9.64 13.35
N VAL A 74 4.00 9.23 12.09
CA VAL A 74 3.14 8.21 11.46
C VAL A 74 3.98 7.15 10.78
N PHE A 75 3.42 5.95 10.60
CA PHE A 75 4.08 4.88 9.87
C PHE A 75 3.41 4.75 8.51
N VAL A 76 4.16 5.07 7.47
CA VAL A 76 3.65 5.15 6.10
C VAL A 76 4.08 3.91 5.36
N VAL A 77 3.15 3.34 4.58
CA VAL A 77 3.41 2.25 3.65
C VAL A 77 2.89 2.68 2.29
N LEU A 78 3.80 2.80 1.33
CA LEU A 78 3.50 3.02 -0.08
C LEU A 78 3.56 1.69 -0.80
N HIS A 79 2.46 1.30 -1.44
CA HIS A 79 2.37 0.12 -2.28
C HIS A 79 1.78 0.50 -3.64
N GLY A 80 2.63 0.57 -4.67
CA GLY A 80 2.27 1.12 -5.97
C GLY A 80 1.84 2.58 -5.86
N THR A 81 0.55 2.85 -6.09
CA THR A 81 -0.06 4.18 -5.94
C THR A 81 -0.91 4.32 -4.68
N ALA A 82 -0.99 3.29 -3.83
CA ALA A 82 -1.75 3.34 -2.59
C ALA A 82 -0.84 3.78 -1.43
N LEU A 83 -1.18 4.92 -0.82
CA LEU A 83 -0.50 5.45 0.36
C LEU A 83 -1.31 5.11 1.61
N ASN A 84 -0.77 4.23 2.45
CA ASN A 84 -1.41 3.79 3.68
C ASN A 84 -0.71 4.40 4.90
N ILE A 85 -1.47 5.14 5.70
CA ILE A 85 -0.99 5.84 6.88
C ILE A 85 -1.46 5.10 8.11
N HIS A 86 -0.53 4.64 8.93
CA HIS A 86 -0.80 3.90 10.14
C HIS A 86 -0.43 4.71 11.37
N LYS A 87 -1.18 4.48 12.44
CA LYS A 87 -0.85 5.01 13.76
C LYS A 87 0.44 4.37 14.26
N CYS A 88 1.21 5.19 14.96
CA CYS A 88 2.44 4.81 15.60
C CYS A 88 2.22 4.63 17.10
N LYS A 89 2.58 3.47 17.64
CA LYS A 89 2.71 3.30 19.09
C LYS A 89 4.19 3.29 19.46
N LYS A 90 4.57 4.22 20.35
CA LYS A 90 5.89 4.22 20.97
C LYS A 90 5.93 3.10 22.02
N ASP A 91 6.70 2.06 21.75
CA ASP A 91 6.98 1.00 22.71
C ASP A 91 8.13 1.47 23.61
N TRP A 92 7.80 2.17 24.69
CA TRP A 92 8.76 2.54 25.72
C TRP A 92 9.06 1.34 26.62
N GLY A 93 9.76 0.35 26.06
CA GLY A 93 10.29 -0.77 26.83
C GLY A 93 11.39 -0.28 27.77
N TRP A 94 11.08 -0.21 29.07
CA TRP A 94 12.08 0.03 30.12
C TRP A 94 13.21 -1.00 30.00
N GLY A 95 14.39 -0.56 29.56
CA GLY A 95 15.59 -1.41 29.47
C GLY A 95 16.22 -1.56 28.09
N LYS A 96 15.54 -1.21 26.98
CA LYS A 96 16.12 -1.33 25.63
C LYS A 96 16.79 -0.04 25.11
N SER A 97 16.51 1.11 25.72
CA SER A 97 16.90 2.44 25.23
C SER A 97 18.41 2.65 25.00
N ARG A 98 19.29 2.00 25.78
CA ARG A 98 20.75 2.23 25.70
C ARG A 98 21.45 1.56 24.50
N SER A 99 20.92 0.44 24.01
CA SER A 99 21.44 -0.25 22.82
C SER A 99 20.70 0.12 21.53
N LEU A 100 19.63 0.91 21.67
CA LEU A 100 18.69 1.26 20.59
C LEU A 100 18.95 2.66 20.01
N HIS A 101 19.76 3.47 20.68
CA HIS A 101 20.18 4.80 20.21
C HIS A 101 21.61 4.78 19.65
N GLY A 102 21.99 3.64 19.04
CA GLY A 102 23.28 3.49 18.38
C GLY A 102 23.26 3.99 16.93
N PRO A 103 24.42 4.27 16.33
CA PRO A 103 24.53 4.74 14.94
C PRO A 103 24.04 3.73 13.88
N ASN A 104 23.71 2.50 14.28
CA ASN A 104 23.20 1.42 13.40
C ASN A 104 21.67 1.32 13.41
N VAL A 105 20.96 2.34 13.91
CA VAL A 105 19.50 2.34 13.88
C VAL A 105 19.03 3.11 12.67
N SER A 106 18.33 2.41 11.76
CA SER A 106 17.67 3.03 10.62
C SER A 106 16.63 4.04 11.09
N PRO A 107 16.68 5.31 10.63
CA PRO A 107 15.72 6.33 11.03
C PRO A 107 14.28 5.99 10.60
N ASP A 108 14.14 5.23 9.51
CA ASP A 108 12.85 4.88 8.90
C ASP A 108 12.17 3.70 9.58
N ASN A 109 12.91 2.78 10.21
CA ASN A 109 12.33 1.68 10.99
C ASN A 109 12.88 1.70 12.43
N PRO A 110 12.51 2.72 13.23
CA PRO A 110 13.01 2.80 14.57
C PRO A 110 12.39 1.67 15.41
N PRO A 111 13.20 0.85 16.09
CA PRO A 111 12.74 -0.34 16.82
C PRO A 111 11.89 -0.04 18.06
N TRP A 112 11.77 1.23 18.47
CA TRP A 112 10.81 1.68 19.50
C TRP A 112 9.46 2.10 18.92
N LEU A 113 9.30 2.09 17.60
CA LEU A 113 8.08 2.49 16.92
C LEU A 113 7.44 1.26 16.30
N LYS A 114 6.21 0.96 16.71
CA LYS A 114 5.43 -0.13 16.12
C LYS A 114 4.25 0.44 15.37
N LYS A 115 4.11 -0.02 14.13
CA LYS A 115 2.90 0.12 13.31
C LYS A 115 1.73 -0.54 14.04
N THR A 116 0.63 0.18 14.20
CA THR A 116 -0.60 -0.37 14.78
C THR A 116 -1.73 -0.38 13.77
N GLU A 117 -2.74 0.45 13.98
CA GLU A 117 -3.97 0.52 13.19
C GLU A 117 -3.75 1.36 11.92
N LEU A 118 -4.37 0.95 10.82
CA LEU A 118 -4.47 1.77 9.61
C LEU A 118 -5.40 2.96 9.91
N GLU A 119 -4.85 4.17 9.85
CA GLU A 119 -5.61 5.39 10.08
C GLU A 119 -6.34 5.82 8.82
N LYS A 120 -5.61 5.93 7.70
CA LYS A 120 -6.14 6.42 6.43
C LYS A 120 -5.44 5.73 5.26
N SER A 121 -6.18 5.55 4.17
CA SER A 121 -5.66 5.04 2.91
C SER A 121 -6.02 6.02 1.80
N TYR A 122 -5.01 6.42 1.04
CA TYR A 122 -5.12 7.40 -0.03
C TYR A 122 -4.66 6.79 -1.34
N SER A 123 -5.26 7.25 -2.43
CA SER A 123 -4.76 7.01 -3.78
C SER A 123 -3.90 8.18 -4.21
N LEU A 124 -2.68 7.88 -4.66
CA LEU A 124 -1.76 8.86 -5.26
C LEU A 124 -2.07 9.12 -6.74
N LEU A 125 -3.17 8.57 -7.27
CA LEU A 125 -3.67 8.98 -8.57
C LEU A 125 -4.03 10.47 -8.49
N HIS A 126 -3.36 11.30 -9.30
CA HIS A 126 -3.45 12.77 -9.29
C HIS A 126 -2.76 13.46 -8.09
N ALA A 127 -1.88 12.76 -7.37
CA ALA A 127 -1.05 13.42 -6.38
C ALA A 127 0.03 14.26 -7.07
N ASP A 128 0.14 15.53 -6.67
CA ASP A 128 1.22 16.40 -7.07
C ASP A 128 2.36 16.34 -6.03
N VAL A 129 3.60 16.44 -6.51
CA VAL A 129 4.78 16.55 -5.67
C VAL A 129 5.32 17.98 -5.72
N GLY A 130 5.54 18.58 -4.56
CA GLY A 130 6.15 19.89 -4.43
C GLY A 130 7.26 19.85 -3.38
N ILE A 131 8.36 20.54 -3.64
CA ILE A 131 9.42 20.77 -2.65
C ILE A 131 9.09 22.07 -1.91
N ALA A 132 9.03 22.01 -0.58
CA ALA A 132 8.85 23.21 0.23
C ALA A 132 10.14 24.04 0.23
N ALA A 133 10.01 25.37 0.11
CA ALA A 133 11.16 26.27 0.00
C ALA A 133 12.03 26.34 1.27
N ASP A 134 11.49 25.92 2.41
CA ASP A 134 12.12 25.86 3.72
C ASP A 134 12.71 24.47 4.05
N TYR A 135 12.75 23.55 3.09
CA TYR A 135 13.38 22.25 3.28
C TYR A 135 14.91 22.39 3.34
N HIS A 136 15.44 22.56 4.56
CA HIS A 136 16.86 22.36 4.82
C HIS A 136 17.13 20.86 4.91
N LYS A 137 17.82 20.29 3.93
CA LYS A 137 18.45 18.96 4.11
C LYS A 137 19.33 19.04 5.34
N CYS A 138 19.05 18.24 6.36
CA CYS A 138 20.09 17.84 7.31
C CYS A 138 21.06 16.94 6.52
N VAL A 139 21.96 17.56 5.76
CA VAL A 139 23.09 16.91 5.12
C VAL A 139 24.02 16.47 6.25
N LEU A 140 23.82 15.27 6.74
CA LEU A 140 24.92 14.51 7.30
C LEU A 140 25.05 13.23 6.50
N LEU A 141 26.14 13.25 5.71
CA LEU A 141 26.69 12.23 4.85
C LEU A 141 26.04 12.16 3.46
N ASP A 142 26.67 12.87 2.54
CA ASP A 142 26.60 12.67 1.10
C ASP A 142 26.88 11.18 0.77
N ILE A 143 25.81 10.44 0.46
CA ILE A 143 25.88 9.07 -0.12
C ILE A 143 26.13 9.15 -1.65
N SER A 144 26.38 10.35 -2.19
CA SER A 144 26.65 10.55 -3.63
C SER A 144 27.89 9.81 -4.15
N ASP A 145 28.74 9.26 -3.27
CA ASP A 145 29.91 8.47 -3.69
C ASP A 145 29.60 6.99 -3.95
N ALA A 146 28.39 6.49 -3.62
CA ALA A 146 28.11 5.05 -3.67
C ALA A 146 27.27 4.57 -4.88
N ILE A 147 26.65 5.46 -5.67
CA ILE A 147 25.68 5.05 -6.70
C ILE A 147 26.14 5.36 -8.14
N PHE A 148 27.22 6.12 -8.37
CA PHE A 148 27.75 6.39 -9.72
C PHE A 148 29.12 5.74 -10.01
N GLN A 149 29.40 4.58 -9.40
CA GLN A 149 30.49 3.69 -9.82
C GLN A 149 29.97 2.29 -10.12
N ARG A 150 29.17 2.17 -11.20
CA ARG A 150 29.17 1.01 -12.12
C ARG A 150 28.31 1.28 -13.33
#